data_AF-A0A7J4KE18-F1
#
_entry.id   AF-A0A7J4KE18-F1
#
_cell.length_a   1.000
_cell.length_b   1.000
_cell.length_c   1.000
_cell.angle_alpha   90.00
_cell.angle_beta   90.00
_cell.angle_gamma   90.00
#
_symmetry.space_group_name_H-M   'P 1'
#
loop_
_entity.id
_entity.type
_entity.pdbx_description
1 polymer ?
#
loop_
_entity_poly.entity_id
_entity_poly.type
_entity_poly.pdbx_seq_one_letter_code
_entity_poly.pdbx_strand_id
1 'polypeptide(L)'
;MELSAPVMEILFLLSGALLYPTIILLIISVVWVFVTFGQMISEYSGRMRDMSGIRRAGKEAGGHLRQGDYGATAQSLQSIRANEEVRRFVRDLSGFLGDSRFPLEAEKLLQDYEFSISRKLEQLRILTRIAPMLGLMGTLIPLGPALMGLSSGNIQVLATNMVVAFSTTVLGLLVGGVAYAVLVVRRRWYYQDYSDMEYIAGVLA
;
A
#
# COMPACT_ATOMS: atom_id res chain seq x y z
N MET A 1 18.79 46.70 -4.65
CA MET A 1 18.32 46.31 -3.30
C MET A 1 16.81 46.46 -3.12
N GLU A 2 16.05 47.00 -4.08
CA GLU A 2 14.59 47.22 -3.91
C GLU A 2 13.68 46.05 -4.34
N LEU A 3 14.16 45.12 -5.16
CA LEU A 3 13.36 43.97 -5.63
C LEU A 3 13.39 42.76 -4.67
N SER A 4 14.32 42.70 -3.71
CA SER A 4 14.49 41.54 -2.83
C SER A 4 13.47 41.47 -1.69
N ALA A 5 13.03 42.62 -1.17
CA ALA A 5 12.05 42.72 -0.09
C ALA A 5 10.67 42.13 -0.48
N PRO A 6 10.03 42.53 -1.60
CA PRO A 6 8.72 41.99 -1.97
C PRO A 6 8.78 40.49 -2.33
N VAL A 7 9.89 40.02 -2.91
CA VAL A 7 10.08 38.59 -3.24
C VAL A 7 10.17 37.75 -1.98
N MET A 8 10.92 38.18 -0.96
CA MET A 8 11.00 37.47 0.31
C MET A 8 9.67 37.48 1.07
N GLU A 9 8.92 38.58 1.02
CA GLU A 9 7.59 38.68 1.64
C GLU A 9 6.60 37.70 1.00
N ILE A 10 6.56 37.64 -0.33
CA ILE A 10 5.74 36.67 -1.06
C ILE A 10 6.14 35.24 -0.71
N LEU A 11 7.44 34.93 -0.66
CA LEU A 11 7.94 33.61 -0.32
C LEU A 11 7.55 33.21 1.11
N PHE A 12 7.64 34.14 2.06
CA PHE A 12 7.24 33.92 3.46
C PHE A 12 5.73 33.69 3.59
N LEU A 13 4.92 34.49 2.90
CA LEU A 13 3.46 34.32 2.87
C LEU A 13 3.05 32.98 2.26
N LEU A 14 3.65 32.60 1.13
CA LEU A 14 3.39 31.31 0.47
C LEU A 14 3.80 30.12 1.35
N SER A 15 4.99 30.19 1.96
CA SER A 15 5.47 29.16 2.88
C SER A 15 4.56 29.03 4.11
N GLY A 16 4.17 30.16 4.73
CA GLY A 16 3.27 30.19 5.87
C GLY A 16 1.87 29.64 5.54
N ALA A 17 1.35 29.94 4.34
CA ALA A 17 0.07 29.41 3.87
C ALA A 17 0.09 27.88 3.70
N LEU A 18 1.26 27.28 3.40
CA LEU A 18 1.43 25.83 3.28
C LEU A 18 1.52 25.10 4.63
N LEU A 19 1.68 25.80 5.76
CA LEU A 19 1.79 25.18 7.08
C LEU A 19 0.55 24.34 7.42
N TYR A 20 -0.63 24.95 7.37
CA TYR A 20 -1.89 24.29 7.73
C TYR A 20 -2.22 23.12 6.79
N PRO A 21 -2.15 23.26 5.44
CA PRO A 21 -2.30 22.14 4.52
C PRO A 21 -1.35 20.98 4.83
N THR A 22 -0.09 21.28 5.15
CA THR A 22 0.92 20.25 5.48
C THR A 22 0.54 19.49 6.75
N ILE A 23 0.15 20.20 7.82
CA ILE A 23 -0.26 19.58 9.09
C ILE A 23 -1.53 18.74 8.89
N ILE A 24 -2.51 19.23 8.13
CA ILE A 24 -3.75 18.49 7.83
C ILE A 24 -3.44 17.21 7.06
N LEU A 25 -2.64 17.28 5.99
CA LEU A 25 -2.22 16.10 5.22
C LEU A 25 -1.45 15.11 6.09
N LEU A 26 -0.61 15.59 7.01
CA LEU A 26 0.13 14.74 7.94
C LEU A 26 -0.84 14.01 8.88
N ILE A 27 -1.81 14.70 9.48
CA ILE A 27 -2.82 14.08 10.36
C ILE A 27 -3.64 13.04 9.60
N ILE A 28 -4.07 13.34 8.37
CA ILE A 28 -4.77 12.38 7.51
C ILE A 28 -3.88 11.14 7.26
N SER A 29 -2.60 11.36 6.98
CA SER A 29 -1.64 10.27 6.75
C SER A 29 -1.44 9.39 8.00
N VAL A 30 -1.45 10.00 9.20
CA VAL A 30 -1.42 9.27 10.49
C VAL A 30 -2.64 8.36 10.61
N VAL A 31 -3.85 8.89 10.43
CA VAL A 31 -5.07 8.06 10.51
C VAL A 31 -5.03 6.93 9.48
N TRP A 32 -4.62 7.25 8.24
CA TRP A 32 -4.61 6.30 7.15
C TRP A 32 -3.61 5.15 7.36
N VAL A 33 -2.43 5.44 7.93
CA VAL A 33 -1.44 4.40 8.21
C VAL A 33 -1.90 3.46 9.32
N PHE A 34 -2.57 3.97 10.36
CA PHE A 34 -3.13 3.13 11.43
C PHE A 34 -4.26 2.25 10.93
N VAL A 35 -5.16 2.77 10.09
CA VAL A 35 -6.20 1.96 9.44
C VAL A 35 -5.57 0.85 8.59
N THR A 36 -4.56 1.18 7.78
CA THR A 36 -3.88 0.21 6.93
C THR A 36 -3.10 -0.84 7.72
N PHE A 37 -2.48 -0.45 8.83
CA PHE A 37 -1.82 -1.35 9.75
C PHE A 37 -2.82 -2.31 10.43
N GLY A 38 -3.97 -1.81 10.86
CA GLY A 38 -5.06 -2.64 11.40
C GLY A 38 -5.60 -3.64 10.37
N GLN A 39 -5.78 -3.21 9.11
CA GLN A 39 -6.14 -4.11 8.01
C GLN A 39 -5.08 -5.20 7.79
N MET A 40 -3.79 -4.85 7.85
CA MET A 40 -2.71 -5.83 7.75
C MET A 40 -2.78 -6.89 8.87
N ILE A 41 -3.07 -6.48 10.10
CA ILE A 41 -3.23 -7.42 11.24
C ILE A 41 -4.44 -8.33 11.02
N SER A 42 -5.57 -7.77 10.57
CA SER A 42 -6.76 -8.55 10.26
C SER A 42 -6.50 -9.56 9.13
N GLU A 43 -5.79 -9.16 8.08
CA GLU A 43 -5.36 -10.05 6.99
C GLU A 43 -4.40 -11.12 7.49
N TYR A 44 -3.47 -10.77 8.38
CA TYR A 44 -2.52 -11.72 8.97
C TYR A 44 -3.24 -12.85 9.73
N SER A 45 -4.23 -12.48 10.56
CA SER A 45 -4.97 -13.46 11.37
C SER A 45 -5.84 -14.41 10.54
N GLY A 46 -6.23 -14.02 9.32
CA GLY A 46 -7.01 -14.85 8.40
C GLY A 46 -6.19 -15.70 7.44
N ARG A 47 -4.87 -15.44 7.32
CA ARG A 47 -3.98 -16.13 6.37
C ARG A 47 -3.52 -17.48 6.92
N MET A 48 -4.32 -18.51 6.69
CA MET A 48 -3.91 -19.90 6.88
C MET A 48 -3.47 -20.48 5.52
N ARG A 49 -2.19 -20.30 5.17
CA ARG A 49 -1.63 -20.82 3.92
C ARG A 49 -1.42 -22.33 4.04
N ASP A 50 -2.25 -23.12 3.36
CA ASP A 50 -2.00 -24.55 3.19
C ASP A 50 -1.36 -24.84 1.82
N MET A 51 -0.03 -24.69 1.77
CA MET A 51 0.78 -25.03 0.58
C MET A 51 0.55 -26.49 0.13
N SER A 52 0.33 -27.40 1.09
CA SER A 52 0.13 -28.81 0.77
C SER A 52 -1.24 -29.08 0.15
N GLY A 53 -2.27 -28.35 0.61
CA GLY A 53 -3.61 -28.35 0.04
C GLY A 53 -3.65 -27.77 -1.37
N ILE A 54 -3.00 -26.63 -1.63
CA ILE A 54 -2.96 -26.00 -2.97
C ILE A 54 -2.33 -26.95 -4.01
N ARG A 55 -1.20 -27.59 -3.68
CA ARG A 55 -0.55 -28.55 -4.59
C ARG A 55 -1.37 -29.80 -4.85
N ARG A 56 -2.08 -30.33 -3.84
CA ARG A 56 -2.96 -31.49 -4.00
C ARG A 56 -4.15 -31.15 -4.88
N ALA A 57 -4.85 -30.07 -4.56
CA ALA A 57 -6.00 -29.60 -5.32
C ALA A 57 -5.65 -29.26 -6.77
N GLY A 58 -4.50 -28.63 -7.01
CA GLY A 58 -3.99 -28.39 -8.37
C GLY A 58 -3.77 -29.69 -9.15
N LYS A 59 -3.13 -30.69 -8.53
CA LYS A 59 -2.93 -32.02 -9.16
C LYS A 59 -4.25 -32.75 -9.45
N GLU A 60 -5.19 -32.72 -8.52
CA GLU A 60 -6.51 -33.34 -8.69
C GLU A 60 -7.31 -32.63 -9.80
N ALA A 61 -7.29 -31.30 -9.83
CA ALA A 61 -7.92 -30.50 -10.87
C ALA A 61 -7.33 -30.78 -12.25
N GLY A 62 -6.00 -30.84 -12.38
CA GLY A 62 -5.34 -31.24 -13.64
C GLY A 62 -5.68 -32.68 -14.06
N GLY A 63 -5.92 -33.58 -13.08
CA GLY A 63 -6.40 -34.94 -13.33
C GLY A 63 -7.81 -34.98 -13.91
N HIS A 64 -8.75 -34.21 -13.34
CA HIS A 64 -10.13 -34.11 -13.82
C HIS A 64 -10.23 -33.39 -15.17
N LEU A 65 -9.40 -32.37 -15.41
CA LEU A 65 -9.34 -31.67 -16.69
C LEU A 65 -8.94 -32.62 -17.83
N ARG A 66 -7.96 -33.52 -17.58
CA ARG A 66 -7.56 -34.55 -18.55
C ARG A 66 -8.66 -35.58 -18.83
N GLN A 67 -9.59 -35.75 -17.91
CA GLN A 67 -10.76 -36.61 -18.07
C GLN A 67 -11.95 -35.88 -18.72
N GLY A 68 -11.82 -34.58 -19.01
CA GLY A 68 -12.87 -33.75 -19.61
C GLY A 68 -13.96 -33.30 -18.62
N ASP A 69 -13.77 -33.52 -17.32
CA ASP A 69 -14.73 -33.13 -16.28
C ASP A 69 -14.41 -31.74 -15.72
N TYR A 70 -14.89 -30.71 -16.43
CA TYR A 70 -14.73 -29.32 -16.05
C TYR A 70 -15.46 -28.98 -14.74
N GLY A 71 -16.53 -29.69 -14.41
CA GLY A 71 -17.29 -29.50 -13.18
C GLY A 71 -16.52 -29.98 -11.94
N ALA A 72 -15.96 -31.18 -12.01
CA ALA A 72 -15.09 -31.71 -10.95
C ALA A 72 -13.77 -30.91 -10.84
N THR A 73 -13.24 -30.40 -11.95
CA THR A 73 -12.07 -29.51 -11.96
C THR A 73 -12.35 -28.21 -11.18
N ALA A 74 -13.48 -27.54 -11.45
CA ALA A 74 -13.86 -26.32 -10.76
C ALA A 74 -14.12 -26.56 -9.26
N GLN A 75 -14.74 -27.69 -8.88
CA GLN A 75 -14.95 -28.03 -7.47
C GLN A 75 -13.65 -28.29 -6.71
N SER A 76 -12.70 -29.03 -7.30
CA SER A 76 -11.39 -29.28 -6.69
C SER A 76 -10.64 -27.97 -6.45
N LEU A 77 -10.70 -27.02 -7.41
CA LEU A 77 -10.07 -25.71 -7.27
C LEU A 77 -10.78 -24.81 -6.24
N GLN A 78 -12.11 -24.85 -6.15
CA GLN A 78 -12.86 -24.07 -5.16
C GLN A 78 -12.71 -24.60 -3.73
N SER A 79 -12.39 -25.89 -3.56
CA SER A 79 -12.11 -26.50 -2.26
C SER A 79 -10.77 -26.04 -1.66
N ILE A 80 -9.95 -25.33 -2.43
CA ILE A 80 -8.67 -24.78 -1.97
C ILE A 80 -8.91 -23.83 -0.79
N ARG A 81 -8.35 -24.19 0.37
CA ARG A 81 -8.11 -23.27 1.49
C ARG A 81 -6.98 -22.30 1.13
N ALA A 82 -7.31 -21.32 0.30
CA ALA A 82 -6.43 -20.21 -0.05
C ALA A 82 -7.02 -18.88 0.40
N ASN A 83 -6.19 -17.85 0.26
CA ASN A 83 -6.56 -16.47 0.52
C ASN A 83 -7.68 -16.02 -0.43
N GLU A 84 -8.47 -15.05 0.01
CA GLU A 84 -9.63 -14.55 -0.74
C GLU A 84 -9.27 -14.12 -2.17
N GLU A 85 -8.10 -13.52 -2.37
CA GLU A 85 -7.60 -13.12 -3.70
C GLU A 85 -7.35 -14.32 -4.63
N VAL A 86 -6.73 -15.40 -4.13
CA VAL A 86 -6.49 -16.63 -4.90
C VAL A 86 -7.81 -17.33 -5.20
N ARG A 87 -8.76 -17.34 -4.26
CA ARG A 87 -10.09 -17.92 -4.47
C ARG A 87 -10.88 -17.17 -5.54
N ARG A 88 -10.75 -15.84 -5.60
CA ARG A 88 -11.34 -15.03 -6.67
C ARG A 88 -10.70 -15.34 -8.02
N PHE A 89 -9.37 -15.39 -8.08
CA PHE A 89 -8.66 -15.79 -9.30
C PHE A 89 -9.11 -17.16 -9.81
N VAL A 90 -9.20 -18.15 -8.93
CA VAL A 90 -9.70 -19.49 -9.26
C VAL A 90 -11.13 -19.46 -9.81
N ARG A 91 -12.01 -18.65 -9.23
CA ARG A 91 -13.39 -18.52 -9.69
C ARG A 91 -13.45 -17.90 -11.08
N ASP A 92 -12.70 -16.82 -11.29
CA ASP A 92 -12.62 -16.13 -12.57
C ASP A 92 -12.04 -17.07 -13.64
N LEU A 93 -10.96 -17.79 -13.30
CA LEU A 93 -10.32 -18.78 -14.17
C LEU A 93 -11.26 -19.95 -14.52
N SER A 94 -12.07 -20.40 -13.56
CA SER A 94 -13.02 -21.51 -13.78
C SER A 94 -14.09 -21.19 -14.82
N GLY A 95 -14.40 -19.90 -15.04
CA GLY A 95 -15.35 -19.45 -16.06
C GLY A 95 -14.87 -19.66 -17.50
N PHE A 96 -13.56 -19.83 -17.70
CA PHE A 96 -12.95 -20.03 -19.02
C PHE A 96 -12.63 -21.49 -19.32
N LEU A 97 -12.89 -22.41 -18.37
CA LEU A 97 -12.63 -23.85 -18.56
C LEU A 97 -13.46 -24.41 -19.72
N GLY A 98 -12.79 -25.07 -20.66
CA GLY A 98 -13.41 -25.66 -21.85
C GLY A 98 -13.40 -24.76 -23.10
N ASP A 99 -12.95 -23.51 -22.99
CA ASP A 99 -12.67 -22.67 -24.16
C ASP A 99 -11.31 -23.05 -24.79
N SER A 100 -11.24 -23.08 -26.12
CA SER A 100 -9.97 -23.24 -26.86
C SER A 100 -8.98 -22.10 -26.59
N ARG A 101 -9.47 -20.96 -26.09
CA ARG A 101 -8.68 -19.77 -25.72
C ARG A 101 -8.24 -19.75 -24.26
N PHE A 102 -8.55 -20.80 -23.49
CA PHE A 102 -8.18 -20.91 -22.08
C PHE A 102 -6.74 -20.47 -21.74
N PRO A 103 -5.67 -20.92 -22.43
CA PRO A 103 -4.31 -20.51 -22.06
C PRO A 103 -4.06 -19.01 -22.27
N LEU A 104 -4.70 -18.37 -23.26
CA LEU A 104 -4.56 -16.94 -23.51
C LEU A 104 -5.32 -16.12 -22.47
N GLU A 105 -6.54 -16.52 -22.11
CA GLU A 105 -7.34 -15.85 -21.08
C GLU A 105 -6.75 -16.03 -19.68
N ALA A 106 -6.17 -17.21 -19.38
CA ALA A 106 -5.48 -17.47 -18.12
C ALA A 106 -4.25 -16.55 -17.94
N GLU A 107 -3.43 -16.40 -18.99
CA GLU A 107 -2.28 -15.50 -18.98
C GLU A 107 -2.69 -14.04 -18.81
N LYS A 108 -3.73 -13.60 -19.55
CA LYS A 108 -4.27 -12.25 -19.42
C LYS A 108 -4.81 -11.98 -18.01
N LEU A 109 -5.52 -12.94 -17.43
CA LEU A 109 -6.06 -12.84 -16.09
C LEU A 109 -4.93 -12.74 -15.04
N LEU A 110 -3.85 -13.52 -15.18
CA LEU A 110 -2.68 -13.38 -14.32
C LEU A 110 -2.10 -11.96 -14.39
N GLN A 111 -1.92 -11.41 -15.59
CA GLN A 111 -1.42 -10.04 -15.78
C GLN A 111 -2.32 -8.99 -15.11
N ASP A 112 -3.65 -9.12 -15.24
CA ASP A 112 -4.60 -8.20 -14.60
C ASP A 112 -4.49 -8.25 -13.05
N TYR A 113 -4.29 -9.44 -12.47
CA TYR A 113 -4.04 -9.59 -11.04
C TYR A 113 -2.68 -9.04 -10.61
N GLU A 114 -1.62 -9.20 -11.43
CA GLU A 114 -0.31 -8.60 -11.18
C GLU A 114 -0.40 -7.07 -11.13
N PHE A 115 -1.07 -6.46 -12.11
CA PHE A 115 -1.29 -5.01 -12.14
C PHE A 115 -2.08 -4.52 -10.92
N SER A 116 -3.14 -5.25 -10.53
CA SER A 116 -3.93 -4.94 -9.34
C SER A 116 -3.10 -4.98 -8.06
N ILE A 117 -2.26 -6.02 -7.89
CA ILE A 117 -1.32 -6.15 -6.77
C ILE A 117 -0.34 -4.97 -6.75
N SER A 118 0.26 -4.65 -7.90
CA SER A 118 1.22 -3.54 -8.04
C SER A 118 0.59 -2.20 -7.63
N ARG A 119 -0.62 -1.91 -8.11
CA ARG A 119 -1.36 -0.68 -7.79
C ARG A 119 -1.69 -0.57 -6.30
N LYS A 120 -2.06 -1.67 -5.63
CA LYS A 120 -2.28 -1.71 -4.18
C LYS A 120 -1.01 -1.39 -3.39
N LEU A 121 0.15 -1.88 -3.84
CA LEU A 121 1.46 -1.62 -3.20
C LEU A 121 2.01 -0.22 -3.51
N GLU A 122 1.64 0.37 -4.63
CA GLU A 122 2.09 1.70 -5.04
C GLU A 122 1.65 2.79 -4.07
N GLN A 123 0.39 2.76 -3.61
CA GLN A 123 -0.13 3.73 -2.63
C GLN A 123 0.71 3.75 -1.35
N LEU A 124 1.07 2.57 -0.83
CA LEU A 124 1.95 2.44 0.33
C LEU A 124 3.35 2.97 0.03
N ARG A 125 3.91 2.68 -1.14
CA ARG A 125 5.22 3.17 -1.57
C ARG A 125 5.25 4.70 -1.66
N ILE A 126 4.20 5.33 -2.16
CA ILE A 126 4.07 6.79 -2.19
C ILE A 126 4.03 7.33 -0.75
N LEU A 127 3.18 6.74 0.10
CA LEU A 127 3.02 7.17 1.49
C LEU A 127 4.34 7.10 2.29
N THR A 128 5.15 6.06 2.08
CA THR A 128 6.47 5.91 2.73
C THR A 128 7.44 7.05 2.44
N ARG A 129 7.31 7.71 1.29
CA ARG A 129 8.20 8.80 0.86
C ARG A 129 7.61 10.16 1.21
N ILE A 130 6.32 10.36 0.99
CA ILE A 130 5.65 11.63 1.21
C ILE A 130 5.51 11.94 2.70
N ALA A 131 5.23 10.97 3.56
CA ALA A 131 4.99 11.25 4.97
C ALA A 131 6.22 11.85 5.71
N PRO A 132 7.45 11.33 5.55
CA PRO A 132 8.65 12.00 6.08
C PRO A 132 8.88 13.40 5.49
N MET A 133 8.60 13.59 4.20
CA MET A 133 8.73 14.90 3.55
C MET A 133 7.75 15.92 4.14
N LEU A 134 6.49 15.53 4.38
CA LEU A 134 5.50 16.38 5.06
C LEU A 134 5.94 16.72 6.48
N GLY A 135 6.51 15.76 7.22
CA GLY A 135 7.03 16.01 8.56
C GLY A 135 8.19 17.01 8.59
N LEU A 136 9.09 16.93 7.60
CA LEU A 136 10.20 17.86 7.39
C LEU A 136 9.74 19.25 6.91
N MET A 137 8.74 19.33 6.04
CA MET A 137 8.12 20.62 5.71
C MET A 137 7.48 21.26 6.94
N GLY A 138 6.83 20.45 7.78
CA GLY A 138 6.24 20.87 9.05
C GLY A 138 7.25 21.44 10.06
N THR A 139 8.55 21.10 9.97
CA THR A 139 9.59 21.76 10.79
C THR A 139 10.11 23.03 10.17
N LEU A 140 10.37 23.03 8.86
CA LEU A 140 11.04 24.13 8.19
C LEU A 140 10.15 25.37 8.05
N ILE A 141 8.85 25.20 7.87
CA ILE A 141 7.90 26.33 7.73
C ILE A 141 7.79 27.17 9.02
N PRO A 142 7.52 26.60 10.22
CA PRO A 142 7.39 27.38 11.45
C PRO A 142 8.73 27.89 12.00
N LEU A 143 9.87 27.41 11.49
CA LEU A 143 11.20 27.85 11.93
C LEU A 143 11.45 29.34 11.60
N GLY A 144 10.91 29.85 10.49
CA GLY A 144 10.98 31.28 10.14
C GLY A 144 10.33 32.18 11.20
N PRO A 145 9.02 32.03 11.48
CA PRO A 145 8.35 32.70 12.59
C PRO A 145 9.05 32.53 13.94
N ALA A 146 9.57 31.34 14.23
CA ALA A 146 10.25 31.04 15.49
C ALA A 146 11.53 31.88 15.68
N LEU A 147 12.37 31.99 14.66
CA LEU A 147 13.60 32.79 14.71
C LEU A 147 13.31 34.29 14.79
N MET A 148 12.25 34.77 14.15
CA MET A 148 11.78 36.17 14.30
C MET A 148 11.22 36.44 15.70
N GLY A 149 10.54 35.47 16.31
CA GLY A 149 10.11 35.55 17.71
C GLY A 149 11.30 35.68 18.66
N LEU A 150 12.37 34.92 18.41
CA LEU A 150 13.62 34.99 19.18
C LEU A 150 14.30 36.35 19.06
N SER A 151 14.42 36.91 17.84
CA SER A 151 15.03 38.24 17.65
C SER A 151 14.24 39.36 18.35
N SER A 152 12.94 39.13 18.57
CA SER A 152 12.04 40.05 19.28
C SER A 152 12.00 39.80 20.80
N GLY A 153 12.77 38.86 21.33
CA GLY A 153 12.76 38.48 22.75
C GLY A 153 11.52 37.69 23.20
N ASN A 154 10.67 37.23 22.26
CA ASN A 154 9.45 36.49 22.57
C ASN A 154 9.70 34.98 22.59
N ILE A 155 10.11 34.49 23.77
CA ILE A 155 10.42 33.08 24.00
C ILE A 155 9.15 32.19 23.89
N GLN A 156 7.98 32.72 24.21
CA GLN A 156 6.71 31.97 24.12
C GLN A 156 6.38 31.57 22.68
N VAL A 157 6.54 32.50 21.73
CA VAL A 157 6.33 32.25 20.29
C VAL A 157 7.34 31.25 19.75
N LEU A 158 8.61 31.37 20.18
CA LEU A 158 9.66 30.41 19.85
C LEU A 158 9.29 28.99 20.32
N ALA A 159 8.94 28.84 21.60
CA ALA A 159 8.62 27.55 22.19
C ALA A 159 7.42 26.88 21.50
N THR A 160 6.34 27.64 21.26
CA THR A 160 5.12 27.12 20.64
C THR A 160 5.38 26.60 19.22
N ASN A 161 6.11 27.35 18.39
CA ASN A 161 6.45 26.93 17.03
C ASN A 161 7.40 25.72 17.01
N MET A 162 8.31 25.61 17.98
CA MET A 162 9.21 24.46 18.10
C MET A 162 8.48 23.17 18.49
N VAL A 163 7.49 23.24 19.38
CA VAL A 163 6.68 22.07 19.73
C VAL A 163 5.96 21.52 18.51
N VAL A 164 5.37 22.40 17.69
CA VAL A 164 4.73 22.00 16.42
C VAL A 164 5.74 21.37 15.49
N ALA A 165 6.88 22.04 15.25
CA ALA A 165 7.95 21.56 14.38
C ALA A 165 8.42 20.15 14.77
N PHE A 166 8.82 19.94 16.02
CA PHE A 166 9.32 18.62 16.44
C PHE A 166 8.24 17.55 16.34
N SER A 167 7.00 17.88 16.70
CA SER A 167 5.88 16.95 16.62
C SER A 167 5.61 16.49 15.18
N THR A 168 5.65 17.40 14.20
CA THR A 168 5.40 17.04 12.80
C THR A 168 6.49 16.11 12.25
N THR A 169 7.76 16.28 12.64
CA THR A 169 8.82 15.36 12.21
C THR A 169 8.67 13.98 12.83
N VAL A 170 8.40 13.91 14.13
CA VAL A 170 8.18 12.62 14.81
C VAL A 170 7.02 11.87 14.15
N LEU A 171 5.89 12.55 13.91
CA LEU A 171 4.74 11.95 13.23
C LEU A 171 5.06 11.56 11.78
N GLY A 172 5.74 12.41 11.01
CA GLY A 172 6.10 12.12 9.61
C GLY A 172 6.99 10.89 9.47
N LEU A 173 8.01 10.75 10.34
CA LEU A 173 8.87 9.59 10.40
C LEU A 173 8.12 8.33 10.86
N LEU A 174 7.27 8.45 11.87
CA LEU A 174 6.44 7.34 12.35
C LEU A 174 5.54 6.81 11.23
N VAL A 175 4.84 7.69 10.53
CA VAL A 175 3.95 7.30 9.42
C VAL A 175 4.74 6.65 8.30
N GLY A 176 5.86 7.25 7.88
CA GLY A 176 6.73 6.67 6.84
C GLY A 176 7.26 5.28 7.23
N GLY A 177 7.68 5.12 8.49
CA GLY A 177 8.19 3.86 9.03
C GLY A 177 7.12 2.77 9.09
N VAL A 178 5.93 3.07 9.62
CA VAL A 178 4.83 2.10 9.68
C VAL A 178 4.35 1.73 8.29
N ALA A 179 4.18 2.71 7.38
CA ALA A 179 3.81 2.44 5.99
C ALA A 179 4.83 1.52 5.30
N TYR A 180 6.12 1.68 5.59
CA TYR A 180 7.18 0.86 5.02
C TYR A 180 7.14 -0.56 5.56
N ALA A 181 6.96 -0.72 6.87
CA ALA A 181 6.77 -2.04 7.48
C ALA A 181 5.60 -2.79 6.85
N VAL A 182 4.44 -2.11 6.69
CA VAL A 182 3.26 -2.70 6.03
C VAL A 182 3.54 -3.06 4.58
N LEU A 183 4.22 -2.18 3.84
CA LEU A 183 4.60 -2.42 2.45
C LEU A 183 5.46 -3.68 2.29
N VAL A 184 6.47 -3.86 3.13
CA VAL A 184 7.37 -5.02 3.07
C VAL A 184 6.62 -6.31 3.33
N VAL A 185 5.75 -6.32 4.34
CA VAL A 185 4.96 -7.51 4.71
C VAL A 185 3.95 -7.85 3.61
N ARG A 186 3.12 -6.89 3.18
CA ARG A 186 2.10 -7.11 2.13
C ARG A 186 2.73 -7.50 0.79
N ARG A 187 3.89 -6.92 0.44
CA ARG A 187 4.61 -7.31 -0.78
C ARG A 187 5.00 -8.79 -0.76
N ARG A 188 5.52 -9.29 0.37
CA ARG A 188 5.89 -10.71 0.51
C ARG A 188 4.66 -11.62 0.35
N TRP A 189 3.55 -11.23 0.96
CA TRP A 189 2.29 -11.96 0.89
C TRP A 189 1.69 -11.99 -0.51
N TYR A 190 1.56 -10.85 -1.17
CA TYR A 190 0.98 -10.80 -2.52
C TYR A 190 1.85 -11.47 -3.57
N TYR A 191 3.18 -11.40 -3.45
CA TYR A 191 4.07 -12.14 -4.33
C TYR A 191 3.87 -13.65 -4.20
N GLN A 192 3.66 -14.10 -2.97
CA GLN A 192 3.37 -15.49 -2.69
C GLN A 192 2.00 -15.93 -3.22
N ASP A 193 0.98 -15.08 -3.05
CA ASP A 193 -0.37 -15.32 -3.58
C ASP A 193 -0.34 -15.39 -5.12
N TYR A 194 0.40 -14.50 -5.77
CA TYR A 194 0.60 -14.48 -7.22
C TYR A 194 1.32 -15.74 -7.72
N SER A 195 2.38 -16.18 -7.04
CA SER A 195 3.06 -17.43 -7.37
C SER A 195 2.13 -18.66 -7.24
N ASP A 196 1.23 -18.66 -6.26
CA ASP A 196 0.23 -19.72 -6.11
C ASP A 196 -0.80 -19.66 -7.27
N MET A 197 -1.16 -18.47 -7.78
CA MET A 197 -2.01 -18.30 -8.99
C MET A 197 -1.33 -18.80 -10.26
N GLU A 198 -0.06 -18.44 -10.49
CA GLU A 198 0.73 -18.91 -11.64
C GLU A 198 0.82 -20.44 -11.66
N TYR A 199 1.04 -21.05 -10.50
CA TYR A 199 1.07 -22.51 -10.38
C TYR A 199 -0.27 -23.14 -10.79
N ILE A 200 -1.40 -22.59 -10.36
CA ILE A 200 -2.73 -23.10 -10.71
C ILE A 200 -2.98 -22.96 -12.21
N ALA A 201 -2.71 -21.79 -12.79
CA ALA A 201 -2.86 -21.56 -14.22
C ALA A 201 -1.99 -22.53 -15.04
N GLY A 202 -0.72 -22.71 -14.65
CA GLY A 202 0.21 -23.60 -15.35
C GLY A 202 -0.11 -25.09 -15.24
N VAL A 203 -0.86 -25.52 -14.21
CA VAL A 203 -1.33 -26.92 -14.10
C VAL A 203 -2.57 -27.18 -14.97
N LEU A 204 -3.33 -26.12 -15.30
CA LEU A 204 -4.57 -26.21 -16.08
C LEU A 204 -4.38 -25.91 -17.57
N ALA A 205 -3.28 -25.29 -17.96
CA ALA A 205 -2.87 -25.07 -19.36
C ALA A 205 -2.36 -26.36 -20.00
#